data_AF-A0A3C1PXE4-F1
#
_entry.id   AF-A0A3C1PXE4-F1
#
_cell.length_a   1.000
_cell.length_b   1.000
_cell.length_c   1.000
_cell.angle_alpha   90.00
_cell.angle_beta   90.00
_cell.angle_gamma   90.00
#
_symmetry.space_group_name_H-M   'P 1'
#
loop_
_entity.id
_entity.type
_entity.pdbx_description
1 polymer ?
#
loop_
_entity_poly.entity_id
_entity_poly.type
_entity_poly.pdbx_seq_one_letter_code
_entity_poly.pdbx_strand_id
1 'polypeptide(L)'
;KSDEIGTLLAMADRLGEPKFTGEGIKGSIPRASRFLPSALNELEDDDPKITTDPKFLDAIDVYTQFCSYKDHIIGIGNRDRYMYWYHFFQGQIELCKMAIYRQLYVESDFLDGAMRKLILKSWSNLMTHEIQRIRNVSELGVIAQLHQSTLTDVIRGELEITELVDTTYKGESSVRAMPEISQIRSDENFEQKVIFLGSGDVKRPCMHYRKMGSSGAFSTVALKLVNSSRHVMKASLANPGYDFEYYITGLIDGHPVTYPVTGGIEGTSINKTIVISPTASIDAREDSDTTTEEIDLSGVPELED
;
A
#
# COMPACT_ATOMS: atom_id res chain seq x y z
N LYS A 1 -15.19 -20.74 6.75
CA LYS A 1 -14.96 -19.35 6.30
C LYS A 1 -13.56 -18.81 6.59
N SER A 2 -13.08 -18.72 7.85
CA SER A 2 -11.72 -18.23 8.12
C SER A 2 -10.64 -19.09 7.42
N ASP A 3 -10.74 -20.42 7.53
CA ASP A 3 -9.79 -21.36 6.91
C ASP A 3 -9.85 -21.33 5.39
N GLU A 4 -11.05 -21.19 4.81
CA GLU A 4 -11.26 -21.01 3.36
C GLU A 4 -10.58 -19.73 2.85
N ILE A 5 -10.83 -18.59 3.51
CA ILE A 5 -10.22 -17.30 3.14
C ILE A 5 -8.69 -17.37 3.27
N GLY A 6 -8.18 -17.99 4.34
CA GLY A 6 -6.75 -18.21 4.54
C GLY A 6 -6.13 -19.10 3.45
N THR A 7 -6.85 -20.16 3.04
CA THR A 7 -6.42 -21.05 1.96
C THR A 7 -6.39 -20.31 0.62
N LEU A 8 -7.45 -19.55 0.30
CA LEU A 8 -7.51 -18.73 -0.91
C LEU A 8 -6.40 -17.66 -0.94
N LEU A 9 -6.11 -17.03 0.20
CA LEU A 9 -5.02 -16.06 0.30
C LEU A 9 -3.66 -16.73 0.03
N ALA A 10 -3.41 -17.91 0.61
CA ALA A 10 -2.17 -18.66 0.37
C ALA A 10 -2.04 -19.14 -1.08
N MET A 11 -3.15 -19.57 -1.70
CA MET A 11 -3.17 -19.92 -3.13
C MET A 11 -2.89 -18.70 -4.00
N ALA A 12 -3.54 -17.58 -3.71
CA ALA A 12 -3.36 -16.33 -4.44
C ALA A 12 -1.94 -15.75 -4.31
N ASP A 13 -1.33 -15.84 -3.13
CA ASP A 13 0.06 -15.46 -2.89
C ASP A 13 1.03 -16.32 -3.72
N ARG A 14 0.81 -17.63 -3.78
CA ARG A 14 1.60 -18.54 -4.63
C ARG A 14 1.44 -18.29 -6.12
N LEU A 15 0.25 -17.86 -6.55
CA LEU A 15 0.05 -17.42 -7.93
C LEU A 15 0.86 -16.14 -8.18
N GLY A 16 0.82 -15.18 -7.25
CA GLY A 16 1.54 -13.89 -7.35
C GLY A 16 3.05 -13.94 -7.17
N GLU A 17 3.62 -14.98 -6.56
CA GLU A 17 5.07 -15.18 -6.44
C GLU A 17 5.65 -15.83 -7.71
N PRO A 18 6.49 -15.13 -8.52
CA PRO A 18 7.17 -15.72 -9.67
C PRO A 18 8.31 -16.70 -9.28
N LYS A 19 8.26 -17.31 -8.09
CA LYS A 19 9.33 -18.23 -7.63
C LYS A 19 9.41 -19.51 -8.46
N PHE A 20 8.36 -19.86 -9.20
CA PHE A 20 8.39 -20.98 -10.13
C PHE A 20 7.77 -20.58 -11.47
N THR A 21 8.62 -20.33 -12.46
CA THR A 21 8.28 -20.06 -13.87
C THR A 21 7.68 -21.30 -14.59
N GLY A 22 6.81 -22.06 -13.92
CA GLY A 22 6.26 -23.31 -14.45
C GLY A 22 5.04 -23.90 -13.75
N GLU A 23 4.61 -23.41 -12.58
CA GLU A 23 3.44 -23.96 -11.86
C GLU A 23 2.24 -23.00 -11.75
N GLY A 24 2.36 -21.76 -12.24
CA GLY A 24 1.22 -20.87 -12.51
C GLY A 24 0.77 -20.96 -13.98
N ILE A 25 -0.40 -20.42 -14.32
CA ILE A 25 -0.72 -20.24 -15.74
C ILE A 25 0.34 -19.30 -16.32
N LYS A 26 1.13 -19.81 -17.28
CA LYS A 26 2.13 -19.00 -17.98
C LYS A 26 1.46 -17.71 -18.49
N GLY A 27 2.18 -16.60 -18.28
CA GLY A 27 1.75 -15.20 -18.46
C GLY A 27 0.33 -14.81 -18.06
N SER A 28 -0.32 -15.57 -17.16
CA SER A 28 -1.54 -15.10 -16.50
C SER A 28 -1.28 -14.00 -15.50
N ILE A 29 -0.04 -13.89 -15.02
CA ILE A 29 0.44 -12.84 -14.14
C ILE A 29 1.63 -12.25 -14.88
N PRO A 30 1.66 -10.93 -15.14
CA PRO A 30 2.85 -10.33 -15.71
C PRO A 30 4.01 -10.70 -14.81
N ARG A 31 5.17 -11.04 -15.39
CA ARG A 31 6.40 -11.17 -14.60
C ARG A 31 6.47 -9.92 -13.73
N ALA A 32 6.14 -10.04 -12.44
CA ALA A 32 6.71 -9.14 -11.48
C ALA A 32 8.18 -9.33 -11.78
N SER A 33 8.84 -8.24 -12.21
CA SER A 33 10.27 -8.21 -12.18
C SER A 33 10.68 -8.77 -10.82
N ARG A 34 11.88 -9.32 -10.67
CA ARG A 34 12.33 -9.94 -9.42
C ARG A 34 12.22 -9.03 -8.16
N PHE A 35 11.68 -7.83 -8.32
CA PHE A 35 11.25 -6.86 -7.33
C PHE A 35 9.81 -6.39 -7.63
N LEU A 36 9.02 -6.24 -6.56
CA LEU A 36 7.85 -5.37 -6.59
C LEU A 36 8.26 -3.98 -7.14
N PRO A 37 7.42 -3.32 -7.95
CA PRO A 37 6.07 -3.74 -8.36
C PRO A 37 5.97 -4.45 -9.72
N SER A 38 4.85 -5.14 -9.93
CA SER A 38 4.47 -5.78 -11.20
C SER A 38 4.42 -4.77 -12.36
N ALA A 39 4.89 -5.13 -13.55
CA ALA A 39 4.83 -4.29 -14.76
C ALA A 39 3.98 -4.96 -15.84
N LEU A 40 3.37 -4.20 -16.76
CA LEU A 40 2.71 -4.77 -17.95
C LEU A 40 3.76 -5.42 -18.85
N ASN A 41 3.58 -6.69 -19.22
CA ASN A 41 4.50 -7.45 -20.07
C ASN A 41 3.77 -8.03 -21.28
N GLU A 42 4.56 -8.51 -22.25
CA GLU A 42 4.10 -9.35 -23.36
C GLU A 42 3.61 -10.72 -22.90
N LEU A 43 2.65 -11.28 -23.65
CA LEU A 43 2.20 -12.66 -23.48
C LEU A 43 3.20 -13.64 -24.14
N GLU A 44 3.36 -14.81 -23.55
CA GLU A 44 4.08 -15.97 -24.11
C GLU A 44 3.13 -16.85 -24.96
N ASP A 45 3.71 -17.75 -25.77
CA ASP A 45 2.96 -18.55 -26.75
C ASP A 45 1.84 -19.44 -26.15
N ASP A 46 1.99 -19.87 -24.90
CA ASP A 46 1.05 -20.76 -24.20
C ASP A 46 -0.06 -20.00 -23.45
N ASP A 47 -0.03 -18.66 -23.47
CA ASP A 47 -0.87 -17.82 -22.63
C ASP A 47 -2.29 -17.65 -23.19
N PRO A 48 -3.30 -17.43 -22.32
CA PRO A 48 -4.64 -17.09 -22.78
C PRO A 48 -4.67 -15.79 -23.59
N LYS A 49 -5.26 -15.83 -24.79
CA LYS A 49 -5.34 -14.67 -25.70
C LYS A 49 -6.67 -13.92 -25.65
N ILE A 50 -7.65 -14.43 -24.91
CA ILE A 50 -8.97 -13.80 -24.73
C ILE A 50 -9.42 -13.92 -23.29
N THR A 51 -10.19 -12.95 -22.81
CA THR A 51 -10.67 -12.90 -21.41
C THR A 51 -11.77 -13.91 -21.09
N THR A 52 -12.27 -14.63 -22.10
CA THR A 52 -13.25 -15.72 -21.97
C THR A 52 -12.61 -17.10 -22.05
N ASP A 53 -11.28 -17.19 -22.14
CA ASP A 53 -10.57 -18.47 -22.14
C ASP A 53 -10.78 -19.18 -20.79
N PRO A 54 -11.20 -20.47 -20.78
CA PRO A 54 -11.37 -21.22 -19.53
C PRO A 54 -10.12 -21.22 -18.65
N LYS A 55 -8.91 -21.33 -19.23
CA LYS A 55 -7.66 -21.25 -18.46
C LYS A 55 -7.53 -19.90 -17.77
N PHE A 56 -7.79 -18.80 -18.49
CA PHE A 56 -7.75 -17.47 -17.89
C PHE A 56 -8.75 -17.34 -16.74
N LEU A 57 -9.98 -17.78 -16.96
CA LEU A 57 -11.04 -17.76 -15.96
C LEU A 57 -10.67 -18.58 -14.72
N ASP A 58 -10.11 -19.77 -14.90
CA ASP A 58 -9.65 -20.63 -13.81
C ASP A 58 -8.51 -19.99 -13.01
N ALA A 59 -7.57 -19.28 -13.66
CA ALA A 59 -6.51 -18.55 -12.95
C ALA A 59 -7.06 -17.43 -12.06
N ILE A 60 -7.96 -16.61 -12.61
CA ILE A 60 -8.51 -15.47 -11.86
C ILE A 60 -9.63 -15.87 -10.90
N ASP A 61 -10.10 -17.11 -10.97
CA ASP A 61 -11.15 -17.62 -10.09
C ASP A 61 -10.70 -17.61 -8.63
N VAL A 62 -9.44 -17.92 -8.33
CA VAL A 62 -8.90 -17.83 -6.96
C VAL A 62 -9.04 -16.40 -6.41
N TYR A 63 -8.71 -15.38 -7.21
CA TYR A 63 -8.88 -13.97 -6.85
C TYR A 63 -10.36 -13.59 -6.70
N THR A 64 -11.21 -14.09 -7.60
CA THR A 64 -12.64 -13.81 -7.62
C THR A 64 -13.36 -14.43 -6.42
N GLN A 65 -13.05 -15.69 -6.12
CA GLN A 65 -13.52 -16.40 -4.93
C GLN A 65 -13.06 -15.69 -3.67
N PHE A 66 -11.78 -15.31 -3.54
CA PHE A 66 -11.31 -14.53 -2.40
C PHE A 66 -12.16 -13.26 -2.25
N CYS A 67 -12.28 -12.47 -3.33
CA CYS A 67 -13.00 -11.20 -3.31
C CYS A 67 -14.48 -11.32 -2.92
N SER A 68 -15.12 -12.46 -3.22
CA SER A 68 -16.53 -12.73 -2.88
C SER A 68 -16.81 -12.73 -1.36
N TYR A 69 -15.78 -12.89 -0.53
CA TYR A 69 -15.94 -12.87 0.93
C TYR A 69 -16.07 -11.47 1.54
N LYS A 70 -16.03 -10.37 0.75
CA LYS A 70 -16.08 -8.98 1.27
C LYS A 70 -17.21 -8.76 2.29
N ASP A 71 -18.40 -9.26 2.00
CA ASP A 71 -19.58 -9.06 2.85
C ASP A 71 -19.70 -10.10 3.99
N HIS A 72 -18.79 -11.07 4.03
CA HIS A 72 -18.68 -12.05 5.10
C HIS A 72 -17.72 -11.64 6.22
N ILE A 73 -16.96 -10.55 6.05
CA ILE A 73 -15.98 -10.08 7.03
C ILE A 73 -16.66 -9.29 8.15
N ILE A 74 -16.54 -9.81 9.38
CA ILE A 74 -17.16 -9.22 10.57
C ILE A 74 -16.20 -8.24 11.25
N GLY A 75 -16.71 -7.04 11.56
CA GLY A 75 -15.99 -5.98 12.27
C GLY A 75 -15.27 -5.03 11.32
N ILE A 76 -15.42 -3.72 11.55
CA ILE A 76 -14.90 -2.68 10.65
C ILE A 76 -13.37 -2.71 10.51
N GLY A 77 -12.65 -3.05 11.59
CA GLY A 77 -11.19 -3.18 11.55
C GLY A 77 -10.73 -4.40 10.74
N ASN A 78 -11.44 -5.53 10.84
CA ASN A 78 -11.14 -6.71 10.01
C ASN A 78 -11.49 -6.45 8.55
N ARG A 79 -12.60 -5.76 8.29
CA ARG A 79 -12.99 -5.34 6.94
C ARG A 79 -11.93 -4.43 6.32
N ASP A 80 -11.43 -3.42 7.03
CA ASP A 80 -10.37 -2.52 6.51
C ASP A 80 -9.06 -3.25 6.17
N ARG A 81 -8.68 -4.26 6.97
CA ARG A 81 -7.53 -5.14 6.68
C ARG A 81 -7.79 -6.04 5.48
N TYR A 82 -8.96 -6.67 5.40
CA TYR A 82 -9.35 -7.50 4.27
C TYR A 82 -9.39 -6.70 2.96
N MET A 83 -9.86 -5.44 3.01
CA MET A 83 -9.95 -4.57 1.83
C MET A 83 -8.58 -4.29 1.20
N TYR A 84 -7.48 -4.42 1.94
CA TYR A 84 -6.13 -4.37 1.38
C TYR A 84 -5.94 -5.43 0.29
N TRP A 85 -6.16 -6.71 0.67
CA TRP A 85 -6.00 -7.86 -0.22
C TRP A 85 -7.06 -7.90 -1.30
N TYR A 86 -8.30 -7.53 -0.96
CA TYR A 86 -9.36 -7.37 -1.95
C TYR A 86 -8.93 -6.45 -3.09
N HIS A 87 -8.41 -5.25 -2.77
CA HIS A 87 -7.99 -4.31 -3.79
C HIS A 87 -6.71 -4.73 -4.51
N PHE A 88 -5.77 -5.37 -3.80
CA PHE A 88 -4.62 -5.97 -4.45
C PHE A 88 -5.05 -6.98 -5.55
N PHE A 89 -5.94 -7.92 -5.23
CA PHE A 89 -6.39 -8.93 -6.18
C PHE A 89 -7.27 -8.38 -7.30
N GLN A 90 -8.14 -7.39 -7.02
CA GLN A 90 -8.85 -6.67 -8.08
C GLN A 90 -7.88 -5.95 -9.03
N GLY A 91 -6.82 -5.35 -8.50
CA GLY A 91 -5.73 -4.77 -9.29
C GLY A 91 -5.05 -5.82 -10.18
N GLN A 92 -4.72 -6.99 -9.63
CA GLN A 92 -4.16 -8.08 -10.43
C GLN A 92 -5.08 -8.49 -11.58
N ILE A 93 -6.38 -8.69 -11.31
CA ILE A 93 -7.36 -9.03 -12.36
C ILE A 93 -7.36 -8.00 -13.50
N GLU A 94 -7.36 -6.70 -13.18
CA GLU A 94 -7.34 -5.64 -14.21
C GLU A 94 -6.02 -5.62 -15.00
N LEU A 95 -4.90 -5.90 -14.34
CA LEU A 95 -3.60 -6.00 -14.99
C LEU A 95 -3.52 -7.20 -15.96
N CYS A 96 -4.04 -8.37 -15.56
CA CYS A 96 -4.10 -9.56 -16.41
C CYS A 96 -4.98 -9.33 -17.65
N LYS A 97 -6.16 -8.70 -17.48
CA LYS A 97 -7.01 -8.29 -18.61
C LYS A 97 -6.28 -7.33 -19.55
N MET A 98 -5.54 -6.36 -18.99
CA MET A 98 -4.80 -5.37 -19.77
C MET A 98 -3.70 -6.00 -20.62
N ALA A 99 -3.03 -7.06 -20.15
CA ALA A 99 -2.05 -7.81 -20.94
C ALA A 99 -2.69 -8.46 -22.18
N ILE A 100 -3.87 -9.08 -22.02
CA ILE A 100 -4.65 -9.63 -23.14
C ILE A 100 -5.04 -8.54 -24.13
N TYR A 101 -5.57 -7.40 -23.65
CA TYR A 101 -5.96 -6.30 -24.54
C TYR A 101 -4.77 -5.68 -25.26
N ARG A 102 -3.60 -5.60 -24.62
CA ARG A 102 -2.35 -5.18 -25.28
C ARG A 102 -2.01 -6.11 -26.43
N GLN A 103 -2.01 -7.43 -26.19
CA GLN A 103 -1.70 -8.41 -27.24
C GLN A 103 -2.64 -8.27 -28.43
N LEU A 104 -3.95 -8.23 -28.18
CA LEU A 104 -4.96 -8.09 -29.24
C LEU A 104 -4.82 -6.76 -30.00
N TYR A 105 -4.45 -5.67 -29.32
CA TYR A 105 -4.19 -4.39 -29.97
C TYR A 105 -2.95 -4.45 -30.89
N VAL A 106 -1.87 -5.09 -30.44
CA VAL A 106 -0.66 -5.30 -31.25
C VAL A 106 -0.95 -6.21 -32.45
N GLU A 107 -1.66 -7.34 -32.24
CA GLU A 107 -2.04 -8.27 -33.32
C GLU A 107 -2.99 -7.61 -34.35
N SER A 108 -3.66 -6.52 -33.99
CA SER A 108 -4.49 -5.71 -34.90
C SER A 108 -3.72 -4.63 -35.67
N ASP A 109 -2.38 -4.65 -35.65
CA ASP A 109 -1.52 -3.59 -36.16
C ASP A 109 -1.89 -2.20 -35.59
N PHE A 110 -2.26 -2.16 -34.30
CA PHE A 110 -2.66 -0.95 -33.57
C PHE A 110 -3.95 -0.28 -34.10
N LEU A 111 -4.79 -0.99 -34.86
CA LEU A 111 -6.01 -0.44 -35.46
C LEU A 111 -7.27 -0.66 -34.60
N ASP A 112 -7.25 -1.61 -33.65
CA ASP A 112 -8.43 -1.92 -32.84
C ASP A 112 -8.69 -0.85 -31.75
N GLY A 113 -9.53 0.12 -32.10
CA GLY A 113 -9.96 1.17 -31.18
C GLY A 113 -10.79 0.67 -29.98
N ALA A 114 -11.35 -0.54 -30.02
CA ALA A 114 -12.03 -1.14 -28.87
C ALA A 114 -10.99 -1.64 -27.84
N MET A 115 -9.94 -2.33 -28.28
CA MET A 115 -8.86 -2.78 -27.39
C MET A 115 -8.14 -1.60 -26.75
N ARG A 116 -7.87 -0.53 -27.52
CA ARG A 116 -7.32 0.72 -26.99
C ARG A 116 -8.13 1.29 -25.82
N LYS A 117 -9.47 1.36 -25.97
CA LYS A 117 -10.37 1.81 -24.89
C LYS A 117 -10.34 0.88 -23.68
N LEU A 118 -10.26 -0.44 -23.89
CA LEU A 118 -10.19 -1.42 -22.82
C LEU A 118 -8.87 -1.35 -22.05
N ILE A 119 -7.75 -1.06 -22.71
CA ILE A 119 -6.45 -0.81 -22.07
C ILE A 119 -6.56 0.39 -21.12
N LEU A 120 -7.02 1.54 -21.63
CA LEU A 120 -7.16 2.77 -20.83
C LEU A 120 -8.12 2.58 -19.65
N LYS A 121 -9.22 1.85 -19.86
CA LYS A 121 -10.19 1.52 -18.80
C LYS A 121 -9.55 0.64 -17.72
N SER A 122 -8.83 -0.41 -18.12
CA SER A 122 -8.19 -1.34 -17.18
C SER A 122 -7.10 -0.64 -16.36
N TRP A 123 -6.31 0.22 -17.01
CA TRP A 123 -5.34 1.07 -16.32
C TRP A 123 -6.00 1.99 -15.26
N SER A 124 -7.11 2.65 -15.62
CA SER A 124 -7.85 3.54 -14.69
C SER A 124 -8.41 2.77 -13.49
N ASN A 125 -8.92 1.55 -13.73
CA ASN A 125 -9.41 0.67 -12.66
C ASN A 125 -8.27 0.16 -11.77
N LEU A 126 -7.14 -0.27 -12.35
CA LEU A 126 -5.93 -0.68 -11.64
C LEU A 126 -5.48 0.45 -10.69
N MET A 127 -5.35 1.68 -11.18
CA MET A 127 -4.95 2.82 -10.35
C MET A 127 -5.94 3.11 -9.22
N THR A 128 -7.25 2.94 -9.45
CA THR A 128 -8.24 3.06 -8.38
C THR A 128 -8.00 2.04 -7.27
N HIS A 129 -7.70 0.79 -7.62
CA HIS A 129 -7.41 -0.28 -6.65
C HIS A 129 -6.07 -0.09 -5.94
N GLU A 130 -5.02 0.31 -6.66
CA GLU A 130 -3.72 0.64 -6.08
C GLU A 130 -3.83 1.78 -5.06
N ILE A 131 -4.64 2.81 -5.34
CA ILE A 131 -4.86 3.92 -4.40
C ILE A 131 -5.68 3.47 -3.17
N GLN A 132 -6.72 2.64 -3.34
CA GLN A 132 -7.54 2.15 -2.22
C GLN A 132 -6.74 1.30 -1.22
N ARG A 133 -5.73 0.56 -1.70
CA ARG A 133 -4.95 -0.34 -0.86
C ARG A 133 -3.80 0.35 -0.12
N ILE A 134 -3.49 1.62 -0.39
CA ILE A 134 -2.35 2.29 0.27
C ILE A 134 -2.56 2.29 1.80
N ARG A 135 -1.53 1.83 2.51
CA ARG A 135 -1.37 1.82 3.96
C ARG A 135 -0.03 2.44 4.39
N ASN A 136 0.97 2.50 3.51
CA ASN A 136 2.28 3.06 3.83
C ASN A 136 2.90 3.86 2.66
N VAL A 137 4.02 4.55 2.93
CA VAL A 137 4.70 5.42 1.96
C VAL A 137 5.32 4.62 0.81
N SER A 138 5.82 3.39 1.04
CA SER A 138 6.39 2.58 -0.04
C SER A 138 5.39 2.25 -1.14
N GLU A 139 4.10 2.13 -0.81
CA GLU A 139 3.04 1.87 -1.80
C GLU A 139 2.75 3.08 -2.70
N LEU A 140 3.04 4.30 -2.24
CA LEU A 140 3.05 5.46 -3.13
C LEU A 140 4.17 5.35 -4.18
N GLY A 141 5.31 4.79 -3.80
CA GLY A 141 6.41 4.49 -4.72
C GLY A 141 6.02 3.44 -5.76
N VAL A 142 5.24 2.42 -5.36
CA VAL A 142 4.69 1.42 -6.28
C VAL A 142 3.80 2.06 -7.35
N ILE A 143 2.90 2.96 -6.96
CA ILE A 143 2.03 3.69 -7.90
C ILE A 143 2.86 4.54 -8.86
N ALA A 144 3.86 5.27 -8.35
CA ALA A 144 4.72 6.09 -9.18
C ALA A 144 5.49 5.25 -10.21
N GLN A 145 6.01 4.10 -9.80
CA GLN A 145 6.71 3.17 -10.69
C GLN A 145 5.76 2.60 -11.75
N LEU A 146 4.56 2.14 -11.37
CA LEU A 146 3.54 1.67 -12.31
C LEU A 146 3.19 2.74 -13.35
N HIS A 147 3.06 3.99 -12.91
CA HIS A 147 2.77 5.10 -13.82
C HIS A 147 3.91 5.29 -14.82
N GLN A 148 5.17 5.18 -14.40
CA GLN A 148 6.31 5.27 -15.32
C GLN A 148 6.35 4.05 -16.26
N SER A 149 6.49 2.85 -15.72
CA SER A 149 6.75 1.64 -16.54
C SER A 149 5.57 1.24 -17.43
N THR A 150 4.33 1.44 -16.96
CA THR A 150 3.16 0.96 -17.69
C THR A 150 2.49 2.07 -18.49
N LEU A 151 2.15 3.19 -17.85
CA LEU A 151 1.45 4.27 -18.55
C LEU A 151 2.39 5.06 -19.47
N THR A 152 3.56 5.48 -18.98
CA THR A 152 4.49 6.25 -19.81
C THR A 152 5.19 5.37 -20.83
N ASP A 153 5.85 4.30 -20.41
CA ASP A 153 6.74 3.56 -21.32
C ASP A 153 5.94 2.65 -22.27
N VAL A 154 5.01 1.83 -21.75
CA VAL A 154 4.26 0.90 -22.60
C VAL A 154 3.06 1.55 -23.29
N ILE A 155 2.10 2.11 -22.54
CA ILE A 155 0.83 2.60 -23.15
C ILE A 155 1.10 3.79 -24.08
N ARG A 156 1.90 4.77 -23.66
CA ARG A 156 2.19 5.97 -24.46
C ARG A 156 3.37 5.78 -25.41
N GLY A 157 4.42 5.09 -24.97
CA GLY A 157 5.63 4.88 -25.77
C GLY A 157 5.45 3.79 -26.81
N GLU A 158 5.25 2.54 -26.38
CA GLU A 158 5.18 1.38 -27.29
C GLU A 158 3.87 1.29 -28.08
N LEU A 159 2.73 1.54 -27.42
CA LEU A 159 1.41 1.38 -28.04
C LEU A 159 0.87 2.66 -28.69
N GLU A 160 1.59 3.78 -28.54
CA GLU A 160 1.25 5.10 -29.07
C GLU A 160 -0.17 5.59 -28.69
N ILE A 161 -0.70 5.11 -27.57
CA ILE A 161 -2.02 5.50 -27.06
C ILE A 161 -1.86 6.86 -26.34
N THR A 162 -2.26 7.93 -27.01
CA THR A 162 -2.09 9.31 -26.53
C THR A 162 -3.36 9.90 -25.90
N GLU A 163 -4.48 9.18 -25.93
CA GLU A 163 -5.71 9.66 -25.29
C GLU A 163 -5.54 9.85 -23.78
N LEU A 164 -6.31 10.80 -23.23
CA LEU A 164 -6.32 11.07 -21.80
C LEU A 164 -6.85 9.86 -21.02
N VAL A 165 -6.11 9.45 -20.00
CA VAL A 165 -6.55 8.49 -18.99
C VAL A 165 -7.55 9.16 -18.05
N ASP A 166 -8.59 8.43 -17.65
CA ASP A 166 -9.47 8.85 -16.56
C ASP A 166 -8.72 8.74 -15.23
N THR A 167 -8.38 9.89 -14.66
CA THR A 167 -7.66 10.02 -13.38
C THR A 167 -8.60 10.26 -12.20
N THR A 168 -9.92 10.21 -12.43
CA THR A 168 -10.92 10.39 -11.38
C THR A 168 -10.87 9.21 -10.42
N TYR A 169 -10.58 9.48 -9.15
CA TYR A 169 -10.63 8.45 -8.11
C TYR A 169 -12.09 8.01 -7.87
N LYS A 170 -12.36 6.71 -8.00
CA LYS A 170 -13.68 6.10 -7.83
C LYS A 170 -13.78 5.19 -6.60
N GLY A 171 -12.74 5.17 -5.77
CA GLY A 171 -12.69 4.32 -4.60
C GLY A 171 -13.46 4.88 -3.41
N GLU A 172 -13.55 4.09 -2.34
CA GLU A 172 -14.19 4.51 -1.10
C GLU A 172 -13.36 5.60 -0.42
N SER A 173 -14.05 6.51 0.27
CA SER A 173 -13.42 7.57 1.05
C SER A 173 -12.72 7.00 2.28
N SER A 174 -11.47 7.40 2.52
CA SER A 174 -10.71 6.99 3.70
C SER A 174 -9.68 8.04 4.11
N VAL A 175 -9.08 7.85 5.29
CA VAL A 175 -7.95 8.65 5.76
C VAL A 175 -6.86 7.73 6.26
N ARG A 176 -5.60 8.09 5.98
CA ARG A 176 -4.42 7.28 6.32
C ARG A 176 -3.32 8.16 6.86
N ALA A 177 -2.64 7.70 7.91
CA ALA A 177 -1.41 8.30 8.40
C ALA A 177 -0.20 7.73 7.66
N MET A 178 0.60 8.58 7.01
CA MET A 178 1.74 8.16 6.20
C MET A 178 2.90 9.17 6.27
N PRO A 179 4.08 8.79 6.80
CA PRO A 179 4.31 7.56 7.57
C PRO A 179 3.51 7.58 8.88
N GLU A 180 3.16 6.40 9.39
CA GLU A 180 2.62 6.28 10.74
C GLU A 180 3.76 6.50 11.75
N ILE A 181 3.55 7.42 12.69
CA ILE A 181 4.50 7.69 13.77
C ILE A 181 3.98 7.00 15.03
N SER A 182 4.84 6.27 15.73
CA SER A 182 4.53 5.58 16.99
C SER A 182 5.40 6.05 18.16
N GLN A 183 6.39 6.91 17.89
CA GLN A 183 7.37 7.35 18.87
C GLN A 183 7.87 8.76 18.53
N ILE A 184 8.14 9.55 19.57
CA ILE A 184 8.84 10.84 19.49
C ILE A 184 9.88 10.92 20.61
N ARG A 185 10.89 11.77 20.46
CA ARG A 185 11.78 12.11 21.58
C ARG A 185 11.14 13.14 22.52
N SER A 186 11.63 13.21 23.76
CA SER A 186 11.13 14.14 24.77
C SER A 186 11.31 15.62 24.40
N ASP A 187 12.25 15.93 23.53
CA ASP A 187 12.51 17.27 23.00
C ASP A 187 11.80 17.56 21.66
N GLU A 188 11.10 16.58 21.09
CA GLU A 188 10.41 16.69 19.81
C GLU A 188 8.92 16.97 19.97
N ASN A 189 8.36 17.79 19.08
CA ASN A 189 6.92 17.90 18.90
C ASN A 189 6.39 16.73 18.07
N PHE A 190 5.12 16.38 18.27
CA PHE A 190 4.47 15.36 17.47
C PHE A 190 3.92 15.94 16.15
N GLU A 191 4.28 15.33 15.02
CA GLU A 191 3.85 15.75 13.69
C GLU A 191 3.33 14.60 12.82
N GLN A 192 2.02 14.36 12.80
CA GLN A 192 1.44 13.29 11.98
C GLN A 192 0.93 13.83 10.63
N LYS A 193 1.58 13.43 9.54
CA LYS A 193 1.05 13.63 8.18
C LYS A 193 -0.03 12.62 7.86
N VAL A 194 -1.09 13.07 7.18
CA VAL A 194 -2.17 12.22 6.70
C VAL A 194 -2.53 12.54 5.26
N ILE A 195 -3.09 11.53 4.60
CA ILE A 195 -3.71 11.64 3.29
C ILE A 195 -5.17 11.24 3.42
N PHE A 196 -6.06 12.13 2.98
CA PHE A 196 -7.47 11.84 2.76
C PHE A 196 -7.63 11.34 1.31
N LEU A 197 -8.22 10.16 1.15
CA LEU A 197 -8.50 9.54 -0.14
C LEU A 197 -10.00 9.62 -0.36
N GLY A 198 -10.45 10.17 -1.49
CA GLY A 198 -11.88 10.29 -1.78
C GLY A 198 -12.15 11.40 -2.80
N SER A 199 -13.33 11.36 -3.39
CA SER A 199 -13.82 12.43 -4.26
C SER A 199 -14.48 13.51 -3.41
N GLY A 200 -13.97 14.75 -3.48
CA GLY A 200 -14.60 15.92 -2.85
C GLY A 200 -13.67 16.67 -1.88
N ASP A 201 -14.19 17.74 -1.27
CA ASP A 201 -13.41 18.54 -0.33
C ASP A 201 -13.39 17.91 1.07
N VAL A 202 -12.21 17.95 1.71
CA VAL A 202 -12.02 17.55 3.10
C VAL A 202 -12.52 18.66 4.03
N LYS A 203 -13.45 18.33 4.93
CA LYS A 203 -14.00 19.26 5.94
C LYS A 203 -13.76 18.76 7.35
N ARG A 204 -13.54 19.72 8.27
CA ARG A 204 -13.33 19.48 9.71
C ARG A 204 -12.28 18.39 10.03
N PRO A 205 -11.09 18.40 9.39
CA PRO A 205 -10.07 17.42 9.67
C PRO A 205 -9.43 17.70 11.04
N CYS A 206 -9.50 16.73 11.95
CA CYS A 206 -9.07 16.87 13.34
C CYS A 206 -8.34 15.61 13.82
N MET A 207 -7.32 15.81 14.65
CA MET A 207 -6.73 14.77 15.47
C MET A 207 -7.30 14.89 16.89
N HIS A 208 -7.77 13.78 17.42
CA HIS A 208 -8.23 13.65 18.80
C HIS A 208 -7.17 12.88 19.56
N TYR A 209 -6.70 13.39 20.70
CA TYR A 209 -5.68 12.75 21.51
C TYR A 209 -5.95 12.86 23.01
N ARG A 210 -5.42 11.92 23.79
CA ARG A 210 -5.42 11.97 25.25
C ARG A 210 -4.28 11.13 25.82
N LYS A 211 -3.96 11.33 27.10
CA LYS A 211 -3.00 10.48 27.82
C LYS A 211 -3.40 9.00 27.72
N MET A 212 -2.44 8.14 27.42
CA MET A 212 -2.66 6.70 27.27
C MET A 212 -3.23 6.10 28.56
N GLY A 213 -4.23 5.23 28.43
CA GLY A 213 -4.92 4.59 29.56
C GLY A 213 -5.90 5.51 30.31
N SER A 214 -6.05 6.77 29.91
CA SER A 214 -7.02 7.69 30.50
C SER A 214 -8.44 7.36 30.06
N SER A 215 -9.40 7.46 30.98
CA SER A 215 -10.84 7.46 30.68
C SER A 215 -11.40 8.86 30.38
N GLY A 216 -10.56 9.90 30.46
CA GLY A 216 -10.95 11.28 30.20
C GLY A 216 -11.32 11.54 28.73
N ALA A 217 -11.91 12.71 28.50
CA ALA A 217 -12.27 13.19 27.16
C ALA A 217 -11.01 13.43 26.30
N PHE A 218 -11.16 13.23 24.99
CA PHE A 218 -10.11 13.57 24.03
C PHE A 218 -9.99 15.09 23.87
N SER A 219 -8.76 15.57 23.83
CA SER A 219 -8.42 16.90 23.33
C SER A 219 -8.33 16.88 21.81
N THR A 220 -8.53 18.01 21.15
CA THR A 220 -8.56 18.08 19.68
C THR A 220 -7.55 19.09 19.14
N VAL A 221 -6.87 18.72 18.04
CA VAL A 221 -6.02 19.59 17.23
C VAL A 221 -6.52 19.58 15.79
N ALA A 222 -6.75 20.75 15.21
CA ALA A 222 -7.12 20.87 13.80
C ALA A 222 -5.92 20.54 12.90
N LEU A 223 -6.18 19.80 11.81
CA LEU A 223 -5.17 19.51 10.81
C LEU A 223 -4.96 20.71 9.89
N LYS A 224 -3.71 20.92 9.46
CA LYS A 224 -3.31 21.99 8.53
C LYS A 224 -2.92 21.39 7.18
N LEU A 225 -3.18 22.14 6.10
CA LEU A 225 -2.78 21.74 4.75
C LEU A 225 -1.26 21.65 4.64
N VAL A 226 -0.76 20.65 3.92
CA VAL A 226 0.65 20.55 3.53
C VAL A 226 0.77 21.01 2.08
N ASN A 227 1.63 21.99 1.81
CA ASN A 227 1.86 22.54 0.46
C ASN A 227 0.57 22.95 -0.27
N SER A 228 -0.39 23.53 0.46
CA SER A 228 -1.72 23.91 -0.05
C SER A 228 -2.55 22.74 -0.63
N SER A 229 -2.17 21.49 -0.39
CA SER A 229 -2.94 20.32 -0.79
C SER A 229 -4.19 20.19 0.06
N ARG A 230 -5.35 20.05 -0.61
CA ARG A 230 -6.65 19.83 0.06
C ARG A 230 -6.83 18.43 0.64
N HIS A 231 -5.94 17.49 0.28
CA HIS A 231 -6.04 16.09 0.68
C HIS A 231 -4.83 15.62 1.51
N VAL A 232 -3.71 16.34 1.46
CA VAL A 232 -2.53 16.04 2.28
C VAL A 232 -2.44 17.07 3.40
N MET A 233 -2.51 16.59 4.63
CA MET A 233 -2.62 17.43 5.82
C MET A 233 -1.69 16.95 6.93
N LYS A 234 -1.51 17.79 7.96
CA LYS A 234 -0.64 17.49 9.10
C LYS A 234 -1.29 17.93 10.41
N ALA A 235 -1.28 17.04 11.40
CA ALA A 235 -1.51 17.39 12.79
C ALA A 235 -0.17 17.75 13.43
N SER A 236 -0.10 18.89 14.12
CA SER A 236 1.08 19.33 14.88
C SER A 236 0.66 19.55 16.33
N LEU A 237 1.25 18.78 17.25
CA LEU A 237 0.98 18.85 18.68
C LEU A 237 2.30 19.13 19.40
N ALA A 238 2.31 20.21 20.20
CA ALA A 238 3.41 20.46 21.12
C ALA A 238 3.56 19.27 22.09
N ASN A 239 4.78 18.84 22.37
CA ASN A 239 5.02 17.66 23.19
C ASN A 239 4.23 17.74 24.51
N PRO A 240 3.29 16.81 24.78
CA PRO A 240 2.44 16.90 25.95
C PRO A 240 3.13 16.44 27.25
N GLY A 241 4.33 15.87 27.17
CA GLY A 241 5.09 15.35 28.32
C GLY A 241 4.58 14.02 28.85
N TYR A 242 3.75 13.30 28.10
CA TYR A 242 3.25 11.97 28.46
C TYR A 242 2.95 11.13 27.20
N ASP A 243 3.07 9.81 27.33
CA ASP A 243 2.59 8.88 26.32
C ASP A 243 1.09 9.06 26.09
N PHE A 244 0.69 9.09 24.83
CA PHE A 244 -0.68 9.43 24.45
C PHE A 244 -1.23 8.49 23.37
N GLU A 245 -2.55 8.42 23.31
CA GLU A 245 -3.27 7.77 22.22
C GLU A 245 -3.99 8.81 21.35
N TYR A 246 -4.14 8.53 20.06
CA TYR A 246 -4.83 9.42 19.12
C TYR A 246 -5.62 8.67 18.04
N TYR A 247 -6.60 9.37 17.48
CA TYR A 247 -7.25 9.03 16.22
C TYR A 247 -7.53 10.31 15.42
N ILE A 248 -7.78 10.16 14.13
CA ILE A 248 -7.97 11.26 13.19
C ILE A 248 -9.33 11.11 12.53
N THR A 249 -10.07 12.21 12.44
CA THR A 249 -11.39 12.28 11.80
C THR A 249 -11.41 13.34 10.72
N GLY A 250 -12.29 13.19 9.75
CA GLY A 250 -12.68 14.25 8.84
C GLY A 250 -13.94 13.88 8.09
N LEU A 251 -14.35 14.74 7.15
CA LEU A 251 -15.46 14.48 6.24
C LEU A 251 -14.97 14.65 4.82
N ILE A 252 -15.30 13.70 3.96
CA ILE A 252 -15.10 13.81 2.52
C ILE A 252 -16.48 13.77 1.88
N ASP A 253 -16.86 14.86 1.22
CA ASP A 253 -18.20 15.01 0.62
C ASP A 253 -19.35 14.66 1.60
N GLY A 254 -19.24 15.16 2.84
CA GLY A 254 -20.22 14.90 3.90
C GLY A 254 -20.11 13.54 4.60
N HIS A 255 -19.34 12.58 4.06
CA HIS A 255 -19.16 11.25 4.64
C HIS A 255 -18.02 11.24 5.67
N PRO A 256 -18.24 10.71 6.89
CA PRO A 256 -17.20 10.61 7.89
C PRO A 256 -16.15 9.57 7.53
N VAL A 257 -14.89 9.97 7.72
CA VAL A 257 -13.73 9.09 7.62
C VAL A 257 -12.94 9.16 8.93
N THR A 258 -12.38 8.03 9.34
CA THR A 258 -11.63 7.93 10.60
C THR A 258 -10.40 7.03 10.43
N TYR A 259 -9.31 7.43 11.07
CA TYR A 259 -8.07 6.66 11.14
C TYR A 259 -7.58 6.54 12.60
N PRO A 260 -7.31 5.32 13.10
CA PRO A 260 -7.69 4.03 12.51
C PRO A 260 -9.21 3.95 12.32
N VAL A 261 -9.71 3.04 11.49
CA VAL A 261 -11.15 2.95 11.19
C VAL A 261 -12.05 2.72 12.43
N THR A 262 -11.46 2.21 13.50
CA THR A 262 -12.10 1.99 14.81
C THR A 262 -11.93 3.15 15.79
N GLY A 263 -11.13 4.16 15.46
CA GLY A 263 -10.72 5.21 16.39
C GLY A 263 -11.92 5.98 16.98
N GLY A 264 -11.91 6.17 18.29
CA GLY A 264 -12.96 6.92 19.00
C GLY A 264 -14.32 6.20 19.13
N ILE A 265 -14.44 4.94 18.69
CA ILE A 265 -15.69 4.16 18.82
C ILE A 265 -15.77 3.53 20.22
N GLU A 266 -16.79 3.88 20.98
CA GLU A 266 -16.99 3.36 22.33
C GLU A 266 -17.02 1.82 22.38
N GLY A 267 -16.33 1.24 23.37
CA GLY A 267 -16.26 -0.21 23.60
C GLY A 267 -15.41 -1.03 22.61
N THR A 268 -15.05 -0.49 21.44
CA THR A 268 -14.30 -1.23 20.40
C THR A 268 -13.14 -0.42 19.79
N SER A 269 -12.85 0.75 20.34
CA SER A 269 -11.81 1.65 19.83
C SER A 269 -10.42 1.03 19.93
N ILE A 270 -9.73 1.04 18.80
CA ILE A 270 -8.27 0.85 18.73
C ILE A 270 -7.70 2.15 18.16
N ASN A 271 -7.18 2.98 19.06
CA ASN A 271 -6.47 4.22 18.71
C ASN A 271 -5.00 3.92 18.43
N LYS A 272 -4.30 4.87 17.80
CA LYS A 272 -2.85 4.81 17.68
C LYS A 272 -2.19 5.30 18.96
N THR A 273 -1.01 4.78 19.27
CA THR A 273 -0.27 5.09 20.48
C THR A 273 1.06 5.73 20.14
N ILE A 274 1.43 6.78 20.87
CA ILE A 274 2.72 7.44 20.80
C ILE A 274 3.43 7.27 22.13
N VAL A 275 4.64 6.73 22.06
CA VAL A 275 5.56 6.62 23.20
C VAL A 275 6.58 7.75 23.12
N ILE A 276 6.76 8.48 24.21
CA ILE A 276 7.76 9.53 24.33
C ILE A 276 9.01 8.93 24.94
N SER A 277 10.08 8.89 24.17
CA SER A 277 11.36 8.36 24.62
C SER A 277 12.27 9.48 25.12
N PRO A 278 13.08 9.21 26.16
CA PRO A 278 14.09 10.16 26.59
C PRO A 278 15.04 10.50 25.44
N THR A 279 15.39 11.77 25.31
CA THR A 279 16.51 12.18 24.48
C THR A 279 17.78 11.59 25.10
N ALA A 280 18.52 10.78 24.34
CA ALA A 280 19.79 10.24 24.83
C ALA A 280 20.73 11.43 25.12
N SER A 281 21.16 11.58 26.38
CA SER A 281 22.24 12.50 26.72
C SER A 281 23.51 11.98 26.06
N ILE A 282 24.03 12.71 25.07
CA ILE A 282 25.41 12.54 24.62
C ILE A 282 26.27 13.23 25.68
N ASP A 283 26.41 12.61 26.86
CA ASP A 283 27.37 13.05 27.87
C ASP A 283 28.20 11.83 28.30
N ALA A 284 29.48 11.92 27.95
CA ALA A 284 30.64 11.20 28.47
C ALA A 284 30.65 9.66 28.40
N ARG A 285 31.06 9.13 27.23
CA ARG A 285 32.18 8.18 27.24
C ARG A 285 33.45 8.96 26.97
N GLU A 286 34.00 9.60 28.00
CA GLU A 286 35.45 9.66 28.10
C GLU A 286 35.89 8.20 28.28
N ASP A 287 36.27 7.56 27.17
CA ASP A 287 37.08 6.35 27.25
C ASP A 287 38.42 6.77 27.83
N SER A 288 38.51 6.72 29.16
CA SER A 288 39.77 6.63 29.86
C SER A 288 40.44 5.33 29.41
N ASP A 289 41.41 5.49 28.51
CA ASP A 289 42.73 4.88 28.57
C ASP A 289 42.79 3.53 29.31
N THR A 290 42.83 2.42 28.57
CA THR A 290 43.56 1.21 28.98
C THR A 290 43.95 0.38 27.74
N THR A 291 45.22 0.53 27.38
CA THR A 291 46.14 -0.50 26.87
C THR A 291 45.76 -1.23 25.59
N THR A 292 46.42 -0.82 24.50
CA THR A 292 46.88 -1.71 23.43
C THR A 292 47.65 -2.89 24.03
N GLU A 293 47.04 -4.09 24.07
CA GLU A 293 47.82 -5.33 24.09
C GLU A 293 48.29 -5.60 22.66
N GLU A 294 49.60 -5.46 22.45
CA GLU A 294 50.27 -6.04 21.29
C GLU A 294 50.06 -7.56 21.31
N ILE A 295 49.53 -8.09 20.21
CA ILE A 295 49.43 -9.53 19.99
C ILE A 295 50.84 -10.02 19.62
N ASP A 296 51.51 -10.68 20.57
CA ASP A 296 52.75 -11.42 20.35
C ASP A 296 52.47 -12.64 19.46
N LEU A 297 53.06 -12.66 18.25
CA LEU A 297 52.94 -13.74 17.26
C LEU A 297 54.13 -14.73 17.31
N SER A 298 54.91 -14.75 18.39
CA SER A 298 56.01 -15.72 18.54
C SER A 298 55.51 -17.09 19.02
N GLY A 299 54.94 -17.88 18.11
CA GLY A 299 54.51 -19.22 18.46
C GLY A 299 53.98 -20.11 17.33
N VAL A 300 54.42 -19.91 16.09
CA VAL A 300 54.11 -20.86 15.00
C VAL A 300 55.19 -21.95 14.98
N PRO A 301 54.90 -23.22 15.28
CA PRO A 301 55.84 -24.31 15.05
C PRO A 301 55.92 -24.58 13.55
N GLU A 302 57.15 -24.63 13.03
CA GLU A 302 57.45 -25.11 11.69
C GLU A 302 56.94 -26.55 11.50
N LEU A 303 56.22 -26.78 10.41
CA LEU A 303 55.89 -28.12 9.93
C LEU A 303 57.13 -28.67 9.22
N GLU A 304 57.78 -29.67 9.84
CA GLU A 304 58.72 -30.56 9.14
C GLU A 304 57.99 -31.82 8.67
N ASP A 305 58.14 -32.06 7.36
CA ASP A 305 57.89 -33.22 6.49
C ASP A 305 56.49 -33.87 6.38
#